data_AF-A0A7S2YQK5-F1
#
_entry.id   AF-A0A7S2YQK5-F1
#
_cell.length_a   1.000
_cell.length_b   1.000
_cell.length_c   1.000
_cell.angle_alpha   90.00
_cell.angle_beta   90.00
_cell.angle_gamma   90.00
#
_symmetry.space_group_name_H-M   'P 1'
#
loop_
_entity.id
_entity.type
_entity.pdbx_description
1 polymer ?
#
loop_
_entity_poly.entity_id
_entity_poly.type
_entity_poly.pdbx_seq_one_letter_code
_entity_poly.pdbx_strand_id
1 'polypeptide(L)'
;VHGETGEHPNPFTIISAQDLKDQTWKPRTSLVIWPQELNSVLDPSIFEGRDAVLKEDGSIDLEKYCIAYAERLEAKGRFQICVWPEHCLIGSPGHAMVDIIQSACYEWTELTGRSVEWCWKGQNLLTEMYSALEADVPTSSSTALNTALVQSLTQSTRVLVCGQAMSHCVNYTVRDLVKNWPAEQTSQVTILTDCASAVPGFEAAAETFLKDMKEKGVVLSTAENASLS
;
A
#
# COMPACT_ATOMS: atom_id res chain seq x y z
N VAL A 1 6.66 -16.92 -2.68
CA VAL A 1 7.84 -17.77 -2.37
C VAL A 1 7.39 -19.23 -2.15
N HIS A 2 8.32 -20.18 -2.02
CA HIS A 2 8.12 -21.57 -1.60
C HIS A 2 9.22 -21.97 -0.60
N GLY A 3 8.91 -22.87 0.32
CA GLY A 3 9.87 -23.44 1.28
C GLY A 3 10.73 -24.53 0.66
N GLU A 4 11.62 -25.14 1.45
CA GLU A 4 12.55 -26.18 0.98
C GLU A 4 11.84 -27.39 0.36
N THR A 5 10.64 -27.74 0.85
CA THR A 5 9.86 -28.88 0.33
C THR A 5 8.92 -28.50 -0.81
N GLY A 6 8.98 -27.26 -1.28
CA GLY A 6 8.15 -26.72 -2.36
C GLY A 6 6.78 -26.21 -1.92
N GLU A 7 6.50 -26.21 -0.61
CA GLU A 7 5.27 -25.73 -0.03
C GLU A 7 5.17 -24.20 -0.11
N HIS A 8 3.96 -23.69 -0.30
CA HIS A 8 3.71 -22.26 -0.18
C HIS A 8 3.62 -21.85 1.30
N PRO A 9 4.15 -20.68 1.69
CA PRO A 9 3.95 -20.17 3.04
C PRO A 9 2.46 -20.04 3.34
N ASN A 10 2.10 -20.34 4.58
CA ASN A 10 0.75 -20.08 5.06
C ASN A 10 0.46 -18.57 5.02
N PRO A 11 -0.81 -18.17 4.87
CA PRO A 11 -1.19 -16.79 5.07
C PRO A 11 -0.69 -16.24 6.41
N PHE A 12 -0.41 -14.94 6.44
CA PHE A 12 0.19 -14.17 7.53
C PHE A 12 1.64 -14.56 7.88
N THR A 13 2.31 -15.36 7.05
CA THR A 13 3.75 -15.60 7.20
C THR A 13 4.52 -14.32 6.92
N ILE A 14 5.36 -13.91 7.87
CA ILE A 14 6.31 -12.80 7.69
C ILE A 14 7.64 -13.35 7.19
N ILE A 15 8.21 -12.71 6.17
CA ILE A 15 9.46 -13.09 5.51
C ILE A 15 10.41 -11.89 5.58
N SER A 16 11.56 -12.11 6.22
CA SER A 16 12.64 -11.14 6.31
C SER A 16 13.61 -11.24 5.13
N ALA A 17 14.47 -10.22 4.98
CA ALA A 17 15.60 -10.31 4.07
C ALA A 17 16.55 -11.46 4.43
N GLN A 18 16.69 -11.75 5.72
CA GLN A 18 17.54 -12.83 6.22
C GLN A 18 16.99 -14.20 5.84
N ASP A 19 15.66 -14.43 5.94
CA ASP A 19 15.03 -15.69 5.52
C ASP A 19 15.27 -16.02 4.05
N LEU A 20 15.33 -15.00 3.19
CA LEU A 20 15.62 -15.16 1.77
C LEU A 20 17.10 -15.47 1.53
N LYS A 21 18.02 -14.81 2.26
CA LYS A 21 19.47 -15.07 2.18
C LYS A 21 19.82 -16.46 2.68
N ASP A 22 19.18 -16.90 3.75
CA ASP A 22 19.34 -18.23 4.35
C ASP A 22 18.58 -19.31 3.58
N GLN A 23 17.88 -18.94 2.50
CA GLN A 23 17.14 -19.85 1.62
C GLN A 23 15.96 -20.58 2.31
N THR A 24 15.55 -20.13 3.50
CA THR A 24 14.31 -20.56 4.19
C THR A 24 13.09 -20.42 3.26
N TRP A 25 13.05 -19.31 2.52
CA TRP A 25 12.04 -19.04 1.50
C TRP A 25 12.70 -18.67 0.17
N LYS A 26 12.20 -19.26 -0.92
CA LYS A 26 12.68 -18.97 -2.28
C LYS A 26 11.59 -18.37 -3.16
N PRO A 27 11.86 -17.39 -4.03
CA PRO A 27 10.85 -16.89 -4.96
C PRO A 27 10.33 -18.00 -5.88
N ARG A 28 9.11 -17.83 -6.38
CA ARG A 28 8.54 -18.78 -7.35
C ARG A 28 9.36 -18.77 -8.63
N THR A 29 9.76 -19.95 -9.11
CA THR A 29 10.53 -20.11 -10.35
C THR A 29 9.69 -19.94 -11.61
N SER A 30 8.36 -19.96 -11.48
CA SER A 30 7.41 -19.91 -12.59
C SER A 30 7.05 -18.48 -13.04
N LEU A 31 7.53 -17.44 -12.36
CA LEU A 31 7.24 -16.06 -12.78
C LEU A 31 8.16 -15.69 -13.97
N VAL A 32 7.54 -15.43 -15.11
CA VAL A 32 8.21 -14.93 -16.31
C VAL A 32 7.73 -13.50 -16.54
N ILE A 33 8.67 -12.56 -16.55
CA ILE A 33 8.44 -11.18 -16.98
C ILE A 33 9.20 -11.02 -18.29
N TRP A 34 8.47 -10.76 -19.37
CA TRP A 34 9.10 -10.65 -20.68
C TRP A 34 9.95 -9.38 -20.76
N PRO A 35 11.10 -9.39 -21.45
CA PRO A 35 12.00 -8.23 -21.51
C PRO A 35 11.31 -6.93 -21.97
N GLN A 36 10.35 -7.04 -22.90
CA GLN A 36 9.56 -5.90 -23.39
C GLN A 36 8.58 -5.32 -22.35
N GLU A 37 8.21 -6.09 -21.34
CA GLU A 37 7.31 -5.68 -20.25
C GLU A 37 8.09 -5.24 -18.99
N LEU A 38 9.37 -5.60 -18.89
CA LEU A 38 10.15 -5.36 -17.67
C LEU A 38 10.16 -3.89 -17.25
N ASN A 39 10.25 -2.95 -18.19
CA ASN A 39 10.27 -1.51 -17.85
C ASN A 39 8.92 -1.00 -17.31
N SER A 40 7.80 -1.66 -17.61
CA SER A 40 6.49 -1.22 -17.08
C SER A 40 6.31 -1.61 -15.62
N VAL A 41 7.01 -2.65 -15.16
CA VAL A 41 6.95 -3.15 -13.78
C VAL A 41 8.18 -2.84 -12.94
N LEU A 42 9.33 -2.61 -13.59
CA LEU A 42 10.64 -2.33 -12.97
C LEU A 42 11.43 -1.31 -13.82
N ASP A 43 11.12 -0.03 -13.61
CA ASP A 43 11.71 1.13 -14.26
C ASP A 43 13.06 1.50 -13.61
N PRO A 44 14.17 1.56 -14.38
CA PRO A 44 15.49 1.93 -13.86
C PRO A 44 15.56 3.32 -13.22
N SER A 45 14.69 4.25 -13.63
CA SER A 45 14.65 5.61 -13.07
C SER A 45 13.99 5.68 -11.69
N ILE A 46 13.29 4.62 -11.29
CA ILE A 46 12.52 4.54 -10.03
C ILE A 46 13.14 3.49 -9.10
N PHE A 47 13.48 2.32 -9.64
CA PHE A 47 14.15 1.27 -8.88
C PHE A 47 15.67 1.36 -9.01
N GLU A 48 16.28 2.16 -8.14
CA GLU A 48 17.73 2.29 -8.08
C GLU A 48 18.41 0.93 -7.89
N GLY A 49 19.44 0.64 -8.69
CA GLY A 49 20.13 -0.65 -8.67
C GLY A 49 19.42 -1.77 -9.45
N ARG A 50 18.50 -1.44 -10.36
CA ARG A 50 17.83 -2.40 -11.26
C ARG A 50 18.80 -3.37 -11.92
N ASP A 51 19.92 -2.90 -12.45
CA ASP A 51 20.84 -3.78 -13.20
C ASP A 51 21.46 -4.88 -12.30
N ALA A 52 21.55 -4.65 -10.99
CA ALA A 52 22.05 -5.65 -10.04
C ALA A 52 21.08 -6.82 -9.81
N VAL A 53 19.80 -6.64 -10.16
CA VAL A 53 18.75 -7.66 -10.03
C VAL A 53 18.34 -8.26 -11.38
N LEU A 54 19.13 -8.04 -12.43
CA LEU A 54 18.94 -8.67 -13.74
C LEU A 54 19.96 -9.77 -13.98
N LYS A 55 19.58 -10.70 -14.86
CA LYS A 55 20.48 -11.70 -15.46
C LYS A 55 21.14 -11.11 -16.71
N GLU A 56 22.15 -11.80 -17.23
CA GLU A 56 22.87 -11.38 -18.44
C GLU A 56 21.98 -11.27 -19.68
N ASP A 57 20.90 -12.07 -19.74
CA ASP A 57 19.91 -12.04 -20.82
C ASP A 57 18.88 -10.91 -20.69
N GLY A 58 19.01 -10.06 -19.66
CA GLY A 58 18.11 -8.95 -19.37
C GLY A 58 16.82 -9.34 -18.66
N SER A 59 16.58 -10.63 -18.37
CA SER A 59 15.47 -11.06 -17.54
C SER A 59 15.72 -10.79 -16.05
N ILE A 60 14.66 -10.71 -15.26
CA ILE A 60 14.78 -10.48 -13.82
C ILE A 60 15.37 -11.71 -13.09
N ASP A 61 16.32 -11.46 -12.21
CA ASP A 61 16.78 -12.43 -11.21
C ASP A 61 15.93 -12.28 -9.95
N LEU A 62 14.90 -13.12 -9.83
CA LEU A 62 13.90 -13.01 -8.76
C LEU A 62 14.49 -13.20 -7.36
N GLU A 63 15.56 -13.97 -7.22
CA GLU A 63 16.20 -14.19 -5.94
C GLU A 63 16.90 -12.91 -5.47
N LYS A 64 17.74 -12.33 -6.35
CA LYS A 64 18.37 -11.03 -6.08
C LYS A 64 17.32 -9.95 -5.88
N TYR A 65 16.26 -9.94 -6.68
CA TYR A 65 15.17 -8.98 -6.56
C TYR A 65 14.48 -9.07 -5.19
N CYS A 66 14.03 -10.26 -4.78
CA CYS A 66 13.31 -10.44 -3.53
C CYS A 66 14.17 -10.08 -2.32
N ILE A 67 15.46 -10.44 -2.32
CA ILE A 67 16.40 -10.04 -1.25
C ILE A 67 16.51 -8.51 -1.21
N ALA A 68 16.79 -7.87 -2.34
CA ALA A 68 16.96 -6.43 -2.41
C ALA A 68 15.66 -5.66 -2.09
N TYR A 69 14.50 -6.25 -2.39
CA TYR A 69 13.19 -5.71 -2.02
C TYR A 69 12.97 -5.79 -0.50
N ALA A 70 13.20 -6.95 0.11
CA ALA A 70 13.06 -7.14 1.56
C ALA A 70 14.01 -6.23 2.35
N GLU A 71 15.26 -6.09 1.92
CA GLU A 71 16.22 -5.16 2.54
C GLU A 71 15.74 -3.71 2.47
N ARG A 72 15.13 -3.29 1.35
CA ARG A 72 14.57 -1.94 1.23
C ARG A 72 13.34 -1.72 2.12
N LEU A 73 12.49 -2.73 2.30
CA LEU A 73 11.38 -2.66 3.25
C LEU A 73 11.90 -2.43 4.66
N GLU A 74 12.85 -3.26 5.09
CA GLU A 74 13.47 -3.20 6.42
C GLU A 74 14.21 -1.87 6.66
N ALA A 75 15.01 -1.42 5.68
CA ALA A 75 15.74 -0.15 5.78
C ALA A 75 14.82 1.07 5.87
N LYS A 76 13.63 1.01 5.26
CA LYS A 76 12.61 2.09 5.34
C LYS A 76 11.72 1.97 6.58
N GLY A 77 11.87 0.93 7.40
CA GLY A 77 10.94 0.64 8.49
C GLY A 77 9.50 0.36 8.00
N ARG A 78 9.36 -0.10 6.76
CA ARG A 78 8.07 -0.55 6.21
C ARG A 78 7.73 -1.92 6.77
N PHE A 79 6.49 -2.36 6.52
CA PHE A 79 6.07 -3.70 6.86
C PHE A 79 6.94 -4.71 6.10
N GLN A 80 7.44 -5.73 6.79
CA GLN A 80 8.14 -6.83 6.13
C GLN A 80 7.19 -7.57 5.19
N ILE A 81 7.75 -8.42 4.32
CA ILE A 81 6.95 -9.19 3.38
C ILE A 81 5.98 -10.05 4.19
N CYS A 82 4.68 -9.84 3.98
CA CYS A 82 3.62 -10.63 4.58
C CYS A 82 2.86 -11.35 3.48
N VAL A 83 2.73 -12.65 3.63
CA VAL A 83 2.00 -13.49 2.67
C VAL A 83 0.52 -13.40 3.00
N TRP A 84 -0.27 -12.66 2.24
CA TRP A 84 -1.72 -12.58 2.44
C TRP A 84 -2.45 -13.75 1.77
N PRO A 85 -3.65 -14.15 2.27
CA PRO A 85 -4.59 -14.89 1.44
C PRO A 85 -4.85 -14.11 0.15
N GLU A 86 -5.14 -14.80 -0.96
CA GLU A 86 -5.58 -14.10 -2.17
C GLU A 86 -6.84 -13.28 -1.88
N HIS A 87 -6.81 -12.00 -2.23
CA HIS A 87 -7.90 -11.06 -2.00
C HIS A 87 -7.89 -9.99 -3.08
N CYS A 88 -9.04 -9.32 -3.26
CA CYS A 88 -9.20 -8.22 -4.22
C CYS A 88 -8.73 -8.53 -5.65
N LEU A 89 -8.86 -9.80 -6.10
CA LEU A 89 -8.46 -10.21 -7.45
C LEU A 89 -9.31 -9.45 -8.48
N ILE A 90 -8.67 -8.74 -9.41
CA ILE A 90 -9.35 -7.89 -10.39
C ILE A 90 -10.39 -8.70 -11.18
N GLY A 91 -11.64 -8.22 -11.19
CA GLY A 91 -12.76 -8.88 -11.84
C GLY A 91 -13.47 -9.95 -11.01
N SER A 92 -12.93 -10.32 -9.84
CA SER A 92 -13.63 -11.16 -8.87
C SER A 92 -14.63 -10.35 -8.03
N PRO A 93 -15.64 -11.00 -7.41
CA PRO A 93 -16.53 -10.33 -6.46
C PRO A 93 -15.79 -9.67 -5.28
N GLY A 94 -14.67 -10.26 -4.84
CA GLY A 94 -13.88 -9.71 -3.73
C GLY A 94 -13.14 -8.41 -4.06
N HIS A 95 -13.07 -8.02 -5.33
CA HIS A 95 -12.53 -6.73 -5.76
C HIS A 95 -13.61 -5.62 -5.83
N ALA A 96 -14.90 -5.98 -5.83
CA ALA A 96 -15.98 -5.01 -5.93
C ALA A 96 -16.13 -4.19 -4.65
N MET A 97 -16.58 -2.95 -4.79
CA MET A 97 -17.04 -2.15 -3.67
C MET A 97 -18.30 -2.78 -3.06
N VAL A 98 -18.41 -2.75 -1.73
CA VAL A 98 -19.62 -3.23 -1.05
C VAL A 98 -20.82 -2.32 -1.35
N ASP A 99 -21.99 -2.92 -1.56
CA ASP A 99 -23.19 -2.24 -2.07
C ASP A 99 -23.60 -1.00 -1.27
N ILE A 100 -23.44 -1.03 0.06
CA ILE A 100 -23.81 0.09 0.92
C ILE A 100 -22.93 1.33 0.69
N ILE A 101 -21.64 1.13 0.43
CA ILE A 101 -20.71 2.23 0.12
C ILE A 101 -20.94 2.71 -1.31
N GLN A 102 -21.18 1.78 -2.24
CA GLN A 102 -21.49 2.14 -3.63
C GLN A 102 -22.76 2.98 -3.72
N SER A 103 -23.79 2.62 -2.96
CA SER A 103 -25.05 3.38 -2.88
C SER A 103 -24.83 4.79 -2.33
N ALA A 104 -24.03 4.93 -1.26
CA ALA A 104 -23.68 6.24 -0.69
C ALA A 104 -22.88 7.11 -1.67
N CYS A 105 -21.98 6.51 -2.46
CA CYS A 105 -21.27 7.21 -3.53
C CYS A 105 -22.22 7.74 -4.62
N TYR A 106 -23.25 6.97 -4.99
CA TYR A 106 -24.26 7.40 -5.95
C TYR A 106 -25.11 8.53 -5.40
N GLU A 107 -25.62 8.41 -4.18
CA GLU A 107 -26.37 9.47 -3.51
C GLU A 107 -25.55 10.77 -3.44
N TRP A 108 -24.28 10.69 -3.03
CA TRP A 108 -23.39 11.85 -3.00
C TRP A 108 -23.18 12.48 -4.39
N THR A 109 -23.02 11.65 -5.43
CA THR A 109 -22.87 12.12 -6.82
C THR A 109 -24.11 12.85 -7.29
N GLU A 110 -25.31 12.32 -7.00
CA GLU A 110 -26.59 12.95 -7.33
C GLU A 110 -26.81 14.28 -6.58
N LEU A 111 -26.50 14.31 -5.28
CA LEU A 111 -26.67 15.50 -4.45
C LEU A 111 -25.72 16.64 -4.81
N THR A 112 -24.48 16.32 -5.18
CA THR A 112 -23.43 17.32 -5.41
C THR A 112 -23.20 17.65 -6.88
N GLY A 113 -23.64 16.78 -7.80
CA GLY A 113 -23.29 16.85 -9.21
C GLY A 113 -21.82 16.58 -9.52
N ARG A 114 -21.04 16.12 -8.53
CA ARG A 114 -19.60 15.83 -8.66
C ARG A 114 -19.38 14.34 -8.86
N SER A 115 -18.30 13.98 -9.55
CA SER A 115 -17.91 12.58 -9.74
C SER A 115 -17.01 12.07 -8.62
N VAL A 116 -17.19 10.80 -8.25
CA VAL A 116 -16.24 10.08 -7.39
C VAL A 116 -14.94 9.82 -8.18
N GLU A 117 -13.81 10.18 -7.58
CA GLU A 117 -12.49 9.89 -8.12
C GLU A 117 -12.02 8.51 -7.62
N TRP A 118 -11.56 7.66 -8.55
CA TRP A 118 -11.13 6.29 -8.25
C TRP A 118 -9.61 6.20 -8.35
N CYS A 119 -8.95 5.91 -7.22
CA CYS A 119 -7.52 5.63 -7.19
C CYS A 119 -7.26 4.13 -7.08
N TRP A 120 -6.59 3.57 -8.10
CA TRP A 120 -6.24 2.17 -8.17
C TRP A 120 -4.84 1.95 -7.58
N LYS A 121 -4.64 0.85 -6.86
CA LYS A 121 -3.34 0.44 -6.31
C LYS A 121 -3.15 -1.07 -6.34
N GLY A 122 -1.90 -1.53 -6.28
CA GLY A 122 -1.58 -2.96 -6.15
C GLY A 122 -1.57 -3.78 -7.46
N GLN A 123 -1.53 -3.13 -8.63
CA GLN A 123 -1.49 -3.81 -9.94
C GLN A 123 -0.09 -4.31 -10.31
N ASN A 124 0.96 -3.73 -9.73
CA ASN A 124 2.34 -4.12 -10.05
C ASN A 124 2.72 -5.37 -9.26
N LEU A 125 2.96 -6.48 -9.97
CA LEU A 125 3.26 -7.79 -9.39
C LEU A 125 4.56 -7.85 -8.57
N LEU A 126 5.43 -6.85 -8.68
CA LEU A 126 6.73 -6.82 -8.03
C LEU A 126 6.72 -6.13 -6.66
N THR A 127 5.65 -5.42 -6.28
CA THR A 127 5.65 -4.65 -5.03
C THR A 127 4.29 -4.60 -4.36
N GLU A 128 4.28 -4.68 -3.03
CA GLU A 128 3.12 -4.36 -2.22
C GLU A 128 2.85 -2.85 -2.19
N MET A 129 1.57 -2.49 -2.18
CA MET A 129 1.10 -1.10 -2.22
C MET A 129 -0.08 -0.93 -1.26
N TYR A 130 0.19 -0.92 0.05
CA TYR A 130 -0.82 -0.61 1.06
C TYR A 130 -1.35 0.82 0.91
N SER A 131 -0.44 1.78 0.75
CA SER A 131 -0.77 3.19 0.58
C SER A 131 -1.41 3.44 -0.78
N ALA A 132 -2.45 4.28 -0.82
CA ALA A 132 -3.04 4.76 -2.07
C ALA A 132 -2.15 5.78 -2.80
N LEU A 133 -1.05 6.22 -2.19
CA LEU A 133 -0.17 7.25 -2.74
C LEU A 133 1.10 6.70 -3.37
N GLU A 134 1.73 5.68 -2.78
CA GLU A 134 2.94 5.04 -3.30
C GLU A 134 3.05 3.59 -2.83
N ALA A 135 3.82 2.76 -3.52
CA ALA A 135 4.18 1.44 -3.03
C ALA A 135 5.23 1.52 -1.92
N ASP A 136 5.32 0.49 -1.07
CA ASP A 136 6.30 0.47 0.02
C ASP A 136 7.75 0.51 -0.50
N VAL A 137 7.97 -0.14 -1.65
CA VAL A 137 9.14 0.08 -2.52
C VAL A 137 8.62 0.37 -3.93
N PRO A 138 8.65 1.63 -4.39
CA PRO A 138 8.31 1.95 -5.77
C PRO A 138 9.24 1.25 -6.75
N THR A 139 8.67 0.69 -7.81
CA THR A 139 9.40 -0.04 -8.86
C THR A 139 9.14 0.52 -10.26
N SER A 140 8.00 1.15 -10.49
CA SER A 140 7.64 1.82 -11.75
C SER A 140 6.77 3.04 -11.52
N SER A 141 6.46 3.78 -12.58
CA SER A 141 5.71 5.05 -12.49
C SER A 141 4.33 4.90 -11.86
N SER A 142 3.66 3.76 -12.06
CA SER A 142 2.36 3.45 -11.43
C SER A 142 2.44 3.15 -9.93
N THR A 143 3.65 2.97 -9.40
CA THR A 143 3.92 2.67 -7.98
C THR A 143 4.66 3.80 -7.26
N ALA A 144 5.13 4.79 -8.02
CA ALA A 144 5.73 6.00 -7.49
C ALA A 144 4.66 6.91 -6.85
N LEU A 145 5.11 7.91 -6.09
CA LEU A 145 4.23 8.86 -5.44
C LEU A 145 3.26 9.51 -6.43
N ASN A 146 1.96 9.32 -6.18
CA ASN A 146 0.88 9.98 -6.91
C ASN A 146 0.78 11.45 -6.46
N THR A 147 1.68 12.28 -6.99
CA THR A 147 1.75 13.71 -6.69
C THR A 147 0.48 14.45 -7.09
N ALA A 148 -0.22 14.00 -8.14
CA ALA A 148 -1.48 14.58 -8.58
C ALA A 148 -2.57 14.42 -7.50
N LEU A 149 -2.68 13.22 -6.91
CA LEU A 149 -3.63 12.97 -5.81
C LEU A 149 -3.26 13.77 -4.56
N VAL A 150 -1.98 13.84 -4.19
CA VAL A 150 -1.52 14.68 -3.07
C VAL A 150 -1.91 16.14 -3.30
N GLN A 151 -1.60 16.68 -4.49
CA GLN A 151 -1.92 18.07 -4.84
C GLN A 151 -3.42 18.34 -4.80
N SER A 152 -4.24 17.44 -5.35
CA SER A 152 -5.70 17.52 -5.30
C SER A 152 -6.20 17.59 -3.85
N LEU A 153 -5.72 16.68 -2.98
CA LEU A 153 -6.13 16.64 -1.58
C LEU A 153 -5.69 17.90 -0.82
N THR A 154 -4.48 18.42 -1.04
CA THR A 154 -3.97 19.63 -0.36
C THR A 154 -4.74 20.92 -0.65
N GLN A 155 -5.61 20.93 -1.67
CA GLN A 155 -6.51 22.05 -1.93
C GLN A 155 -7.75 22.05 -1.01
N SER A 156 -7.99 20.95 -0.28
CA SER A 156 -9.14 20.80 0.60
C SER A 156 -8.87 21.45 1.95
N THR A 157 -9.87 22.14 2.50
CA THR A 157 -9.80 22.68 3.87
C THR A 157 -9.84 21.58 4.93
N ARG A 158 -10.32 20.39 4.55
CA ARG A 158 -10.43 19.21 5.40
C ARG A 158 -10.37 17.94 4.55
N VAL A 159 -9.67 16.93 5.05
CA VAL A 159 -9.59 15.59 4.46
C VAL A 159 -10.00 14.58 5.53
N LEU A 160 -11.11 13.87 5.30
CA LEU A 160 -11.57 12.78 6.16
C LEU A 160 -11.06 11.45 5.61
N VAL A 161 -10.50 10.62 6.47
CA VAL A 161 -9.96 9.30 6.10
C VAL A 161 -10.69 8.21 6.88
N CYS A 162 -11.27 7.27 6.14
CA CYS A 162 -11.93 6.06 6.64
C CYS A 162 -11.67 4.88 5.70
N GLY A 163 -12.09 3.68 6.07
CA GLY A 163 -11.95 2.47 5.24
C GLY A 163 -11.17 1.36 5.94
N GLN A 164 -10.57 0.45 5.17
CA GLN A 164 -9.92 -0.73 5.70
C GLN A 164 -8.55 -0.99 5.05
N ALA A 165 -7.54 -1.48 5.78
CA ALA A 165 -7.51 -1.68 7.24
C ALA A 165 -6.77 -0.55 7.96
N MET A 166 -7.18 -0.24 9.20
CA MET A 166 -6.52 0.71 10.11
C MET A 166 -5.05 0.35 10.35
N SER A 167 -4.68 -0.94 10.30
CA SER A 167 -3.30 -1.38 10.50
C SER A 167 -2.42 -1.26 9.25
N HIS A 168 -3.01 -1.20 8.05
CA HIS A 168 -2.28 -1.27 6.77
C HIS A 168 -2.67 -0.15 5.81
N CYS A 169 -3.70 -0.34 4.98
CA CYS A 169 -4.02 0.61 3.90
C CYS A 169 -4.31 2.02 4.42
N VAL A 170 -5.13 2.17 5.47
CA VAL A 170 -5.40 3.48 6.09
C VAL A 170 -4.13 4.05 6.70
N ASN A 171 -3.41 3.23 7.46
CA ASN A 171 -2.15 3.58 8.11
C ASN A 171 -1.13 4.18 7.13
N TYR A 172 -0.71 3.38 6.16
CA TYR A 172 0.35 3.78 5.23
C TYR A 172 -0.11 4.89 4.29
N THR A 173 -1.38 4.94 3.88
CA THR A 173 -1.91 6.07 3.11
C THR A 173 -1.78 7.38 3.89
N VAL A 174 -2.19 7.41 5.16
CA VAL A 174 -2.12 8.64 5.96
C VAL A 174 -0.68 9.00 6.29
N ARG A 175 0.20 8.03 6.56
CA ARG A 175 1.63 8.30 6.77
C ARG A 175 2.26 8.95 5.54
N ASP A 176 2.00 8.43 4.35
CA ASP A 176 2.53 8.97 3.10
C ASP A 176 1.89 10.32 2.76
N LEU A 177 0.61 10.51 3.10
CA LEU A 177 -0.08 11.79 2.94
C LEU A 177 0.57 12.86 3.82
N VAL A 178 0.67 12.61 5.13
CA VAL A 178 1.22 13.55 6.12
C VAL A 178 2.70 13.87 5.83
N LYS A 179 3.48 12.90 5.34
CA LYS A 179 4.86 13.12 4.90
C LYS A 179 4.96 14.16 3.77
N ASN A 180 3.94 14.24 2.92
CA ASN A 180 3.86 15.16 1.78
C ASN A 180 2.87 16.32 2.00
N TRP A 181 2.38 16.50 3.23
CA TRP A 181 1.42 17.55 3.60
C TRP A 181 2.16 18.75 4.20
N PRO A 182 1.68 20.00 4.01
CA PRO A 182 2.23 21.16 4.71
C PRO A 182 2.18 20.96 6.23
N ALA A 183 3.33 21.01 6.90
CA ALA A 183 3.48 20.61 8.30
C ALA A 183 2.61 21.44 9.25
N GLU A 184 2.36 22.71 8.92
CA GLU A 184 1.51 23.63 9.66
C GLU A 184 0.00 23.40 9.44
N GLN A 185 -0.37 22.49 8.53
CA GLN A 185 -1.75 22.22 8.12
C GLN A 185 -2.18 20.77 8.35
N THR A 186 -1.39 19.97 9.09
CA THR A 186 -1.69 18.55 9.33
C THR A 186 -3.02 18.33 10.06
N SER A 187 -3.50 19.34 10.80
CA SER A 187 -4.83 19.32 11.45
C SER A 187 -6.01 19.32 10.46
N GLN A 188 -5.78 19.58 9.17
CA GLN A 188 -6.81 19.42 8.13
C GLN A 188 -7.09 17.94 7.84
N VAL A 189 -6.16 17.03 8.15
CA VAL A 189 -6.34 15.60 7.99
C VAL A 189 -7.00 15.04 9.25
N THR A 190 -8.11 14.32 9.08
CA THR A 190 -8.86 13.66 10.16
C THR A 190 -9.01 12.18 9.88
N ILE A 191 -8.62 11.33 10.83
CA ILE A 191 -8.89 9.89 10.78
C ILE A 191 -10.19 9.62 11.54
N LEU A 192 -11.13 8.93 10.89
CA LEU A 192 -12.39 8.50 11.50
C LEU A 192 -12.18 7.16 12.24
N THR A 193 -12.04 7.21 13.57
CA THR A 193 -11.59 6.09 14.39
C THR A 193 -12.62 4.97 14.52
N ASP A 194 -13.90 5.26 14.29
CA ASP A 194 -15.02 4.32 14.30
C ASP A 194 -15.42 3.85 12.88
N CYS A 195 -14.70 4.31 11.84
CA CYS A 195 -14.93 3.94 10.44
C CYS A 195 -13.75 3.18 9.82
N ALA A 196 -12.95 2.51 10.65
CA ALA A 196 -11.86 1.64 10.26
C ALA A 196 -11.52 0.65 11.38
N SER A 197 -10.99 -0.52 11.04
CA SER A 197 -10.55 -1.54 12.00
C SER A 197 -9.20 -2.13 11.63
N ALA A 198 -8.48 -2.68 12.60
CA ALA A 198 -7.25 -3.42 12.32
C ALA A 198 -7.58 -4.77 11.66
N VAL A 199 -6.67 -5.27 10.83
CA VAL A 199 -6.64 -6.69 10.50
C VAL A 199 -6.41 -7.48 11.81
N PRO A 200 -7.17 -8.56 12.08
CA PRO A 200 -6.97 -9.37 13.27
C PRO A 200 -5.52 -9.79 13.46
N GLY A 201 -4.95 -9.57 14.65
CA GLY A 201 -3.55 -9.85 14.96
C GLY A 201 -2.59 -8.67 14.68
N PHE A 202 -3.07 -7.56 14.12
CA PHE A 202 -2.30 -6.35 13.84
C PHE A 202 -2.83 -5.11 14.57
N GLU A 203 -3.50 -5.30 15.72
CA GLU A 203 -4.08 -4.22 16.53
C GLU A 203 -3.01 -3.25 17.04
N ALA A 204 -1.87 -3.77 17.49
CA ALA A 204 -0.75 -2.95 17.97
C ALA A 204 -0.20 -2.00 16.89
N ALA A 205 -0.22 -2.41 15.61
CA ALA A 205 0.21 -1.57 14.50
C ALA A 205 -0.77 -0.41 14.27
N ALA A 206 -2.09 -0.67 14.39
CA ALA A 206 -3.11 0.37 14.33
C ALA A 206 -3.02 1.35 15.52
N GLU A 207 -2.79 0.85 16.73
CA GLU A 207 -2.61 1.69 17.93
C GLU A 207 -1.39 2.61 17.79
N THR A 208 -0.26 2.05 17.36
CA THR A 208 0.98 2.81 17.10
C THR A 208 0.74 3.87 16.03
N PHE A 209 0.06 3.51 14.94
CA PHE A 209 -0.32 4.45 13.88
C PHE A 209 -1.14 5.63 14.40
N LEU A 210 -2.21 5.38 15.13
CA LEU A 210 -3.08 6.45 15.64
C LEU A 210 -2.32 7.38 16.59
N LYS A 211 -1.45 6.81 17.45
CA LYS A 211 -0.58 7.59 18.33
C LYS A 211 0.38 8.49 17.52
N ASP A 212 1.11 7.92 16.57
CA ASP A 212 2.08 8.66 15.76
C ASP A 212 1.43 9.79 14.97
N MET A 213 0.24 9.55 14.40
CA MET A 213 -0.46 10.57 13.61
C MET A 213 -1.00 11.69 14.49
N LYS A 214 -1.50 11.36 15.69
CA LYS A 214 -1.91 12.37 16.67
C LYS A 214 -0.74 13.25 17.09
N GLU A 215 0.44 12.67 17.31
CA GLU A 215 1.67 13.44 17.63
C GLU A 215 2.10 14.36 16.47
N LYS A 216 1.78 14.01 15.22
CA LYS A 216 2.00 14.85 14.03
C LYS A 216 0.90 15.89 13.78
N GLY A 217 -0.10 16.00 14.67
CA GLY A 217 -1.19 16.98 14.57
C GLY A 217 -2.38 16.55 13.72
N VAL A 218 -2.44 15.29 13.26
CA VAL A 218 -3.63 14.73 12.62
C VAL A 218 -4.75 14.63 13.66
N VAL A 219 -5.97 14.98 13.25
CA VAL A 219 -7.15 14.90 14.12
C VAL A 219 -7.68 13.47 14.14
N LEU A 220 -7.97 12.96 15.35
CA LEU A 220 -8.69 11.70 15.53
C LEU A 220 -10.12 12.03 15.96
N SER A 221 -11.12 11.55 15.22
CA SER A 221 -12.53 11.84 15.49
C SER A 221 -13.39 10.60 15.24
N THR A 222 -14.55 10.54 15.87
CA THR A 222 -15.65 9.67 15.41
C THR A 222 -16.36 10.32 14.22
N ALA A 223 -17.09 9.54 13.44
CA ALA A 223 -17.90 10.04 12.34
C ALA A 223 -18.92 11.09 12.81
N GLU A 224 -19.62 10.82 13.92
CA GLU A 224 -20.61 11.72 14.51
C GLU A 224 -20.02 13.11 14.81
N ASN A 225 -18.86 13.15 15.48
CA ASN A 225 -18.19 14.40 15.82
C ASN A 225 -17.63 15.12 14.59
N ALA A 226 -17.26 14.38 13.54
CA ALA A 226 -16.74 14.96 12.32
C ALA A 226 -17.84 15.63 11.47
N SER A 227 -19.08 15.15 11.53
CA SER A 227 -20.22 15.71 10.78
C SER A 227 -20.76 17.03 11.34
N LEU A 228 -20.40 17.38 12.58
CA LEU A 228 -20.91 18.56 13.30
C LEU A 228 -19.98 19.79 13.22
N SER A 229 -18.83 19.67 12.56
CA SER A 229 -17.77 20.69 12.45
C SER A 229 -17.51 21.09 11.00
#